data_AF-A0A0Q6R255-F1
#
_entry.id   AF-A0A0Q6R255-F1
#
_cell.length_a   1.000
_cell.length_b   1.000
_cell.length_c   1.000
_cell.angle_alpha   90.00
_cell.angle_beta   90.00
_cell.angle_gamma   90.00
#
_symmetry.space_group_name_H-M   'P 1'
#
loop_
_entity.id
_entity.type
_entity.pdbx_description
1 polymer ?
#
loop_
_entity_poly.entity_id
_entity_poly.type
_entity_poly.pdbx_seq_one_letter_code
_entity_poly.pdbx_strand_id
1 'polypeptide(L)'
;MSMIDIRNVTKRYGATPVVDNVSMSVEKGAITVIVGTSGSGKSTLIRMINRLVPITEGEIFVDGRNVGDVPATELRRNIGYVIQGNGLFPHRTVGQNIATVPQLLGWDSARIDNRVKELLRLFNLDPAIFTAKYPHQLSGGEQQRVGVARALAAEPEVLIMDEPFGALDPVIRGKAQDDLLAIQKQFGTTVILVTHDMDEAFHLGDRIAVMKGGRLLQYSTPEEILTEPADPFVQQLTGTSDRALKRMSLLPLKASMAPAKPGLSHSLEQSLSLRDALAEMIWQGIDEAAVQDGTKKAPVGSISMSRLLALGRKA
;
A
#
# COMPACT_ATOMS: atom_id res chain seq x y z
N MET A 1 10.82 8.61 -13.34
CA MET A 1 10.27 8.04 -14.60
C MET A 1 9.00 7.27 -14.23
N SER A 2 7.98 7.28 -15.08
CA SER A 2 6.75 6.52 -14.86
C SER A 2 7.00 5.03 -15.08
N MET A 3 6.50 4.19 -14.18
CA MET A 3 6.49 2.74 -14.32
C MET A 3 5.21 2.26 -15.01
N ILE A 4 4.07 2.92 -14.75
CA ILE A 4 2.80 2.60 -15.40
C ILE A 4 2.16 3.88 -15.89
N ASP A 5 1.90 3.96 -17.20
CA ASP A 5 1.16 5.08 -17.80
C ASP A 5 -0.18 4.59 -18.33
N ILE A 6 -1.26 5.15 -17.80
CA ILE A 6 -2.63 4.90 -18.23
C ILE A 6 -3.07 6.12 -19.04
N ARG A 7 -3.42 5.92 -20.32
CA ARG A 7 -3.74 7.01 -21.25
C ARG A 7 -5.15 6.83 -21.81
N ASN A 8 -6.07 7.70 -21.38
CA ASN A 8 -7.44 7.79 -21.87
C ASN A 8 -8.17 6.44 -21.89
N VAL A 9 -7.91 5.61 -20.89
CA VAL A 9 -8.36 4.22 -20.87
C VAL A 9 -9.85 4.15 -20.57
N THR A 10 -10.56 3.44 -21.44
CA THR A 10 -11.98 3.15 -21.29
C THR A 10 -12.23 1.65 -21.38
N LYS A 11 -13.09 1.15 -20.48
CA LYS A 11 -13.67 -0.18 -20.56
C LYS A 11 -15.18 -0.10 -20.67
N ARG A 12 -15.73 -0.66 -21.74
CA ARG A 12 -17.19 -0.80 -21.94
C ARG A 12 -17.64 -2.26 -21.88
N TYR A 13 -18.83 -2.48 -21.33
CA TYR A 13 -19.60 -3.71 -21.47
C TYR A 13 -20.93 -3.35 -22.13
N GLY A 14 -21.07 -3.68 -23.42
CA GLY A 14 -22.13 -3.12 -24.26
C GLY A 14 -21.99 -1.59 -24.34
N ALA A 15 -23.07 -0.86 -24.08
CA ALA A 15 -23.05 0.61 -24.09
C ALA A 15 -22.49 1.23 -22.79
N THR A 16 -22.39 0.47 -21.70
CA THR A 16 -22.07 1.01 -20.37
C THR A 16 -20.56 1.06 -20.13
N PRO A 17 -19.96 2.25 -19.95
CA PRO A 17 -18.58 2.36 -19.50
C PRO A 17 -18.47 2.04 -18.00
N VAL A 18 -17.58 1.11 -17.65
CA VAL A 18 -17.24 0.80 -16.24
C VAL A 18 -15.91 1.41 -15.81
N VAL A 19 -15.08 1.79 -16.78
CA VAL A 19 -13.95 2.70 -16.66
C VAL A 19 -14.09 3.66 -17.83
N ASP A 20 -14.05 4.97 -17.57
CA ASP A 20 -14.42 6.00 -18.54
C ASP A 20 -13.32 7.07 -18.60
N ASN A 21 -12.51 7.01 -19.66
CA ASN A 21 -11.45 7.98 -19.99
C ASN A 21 -10.47 8.26 -18.82
N VAL A 22 -9.97 7.21 -18.17
CA VAL A 22 -9.03 7.35 -17.04
C VAL A 22 -7.61 7.59 -17.57
N SER A 23 -6.94 8.61 -17.02
CA SER A 23 -5.52 8.88 -17.28
C SER A 23 -4.77 9.15 -15.98
N MET A 24 -3.66 8.44 -15.76
CA MET A 24 -2.76 8.65 -14.61
C MET A 24 -1.40 8.00 -14.87
N SER A 25 -0.36 8.48 -14.19
CA SER A 25 1.00 7.94 -14.26
C SER A 25 1.47 7.53 -12.88
N VAL A 26 1.89 6.27 -12.73
CA VAL A 26 2.41 5.69 -11.49
C VAL A 26 3.93 5.72 -11.54
N GLU A 27 4.54 6.37 -10.55
CA GLU A 27 5.98 6.55 -10.47
C GLU A 27 6.68 5.25 -10.08
N LYS A 28 7.87 5.00 -10.65
CA LYS A 28 8.67 3.81 -10.31
C LYS A 28 9.02 3.81 -8.82
N GLY A 29 8.74 2.69 -8.16
CA GLY A 29 9.01 2.49 -6.74
C GLY A 29 8.07 3.24 -5.82
N ALA A 30 6.97 3.84 -6.30
CA ALA A 30 5.96 4.46 -5.45
C ALA A 30 4.80 3.49 -5.15
N ILE A 31 4.07 3.75 -4.07
CA ILE A 31 2.79 3.13 -3.74
C ILE A 31 1.66 4.05 -4.20
N THR A 32 0.91 3.61 -5.20
CA THR A 32 -0.32 4.26 -5.64
C THR A 32 -1.52 3.51 -5.11
N VAL A 33 -2.36 4.19 -4.33
CA VAL A 33 -3.59 3.62 -3.78
C VAL A 33 -4.80 4.11 -4.58
N ILE A 34 -5.62 3.19 -5.07
CA ILE A 34 -6.86 3.47 -5.78
C ILE A 34 -8.02 3.24 -4.82
N VAL A 35 -8.77 4.31 -4.55
CA VAL A 35 -9.89 4.34 -3.61
C VAL A 35 -11.20 4.68 -4.29
N GLY A 36 -12.32 4.29 -3.67
CA GLY A 36 -13.65 4.60 -4.18
C GLY A 36 -14.68 3.56 -3.73
N THR A 37 -15.96 3.86 -3.94
CA THR A 37 -17.05 2.98 -3.55
C THR A 37 -17.04 1.65 -4.32
N SER A 38 -17.80 0.67 -3.83
CA SER A 38 -18.10 -0.53 -4.63
C SER A 38 -18.66 -0.14 -6.00
N GLY A 39 -18.25 -0.84 -7.05
CA GLY A 39 -18.66 -0.56 -8.43
C GLY A 39 -18.00 0.67 -9.08
N SER A 40 -17.03 1.34 -8.45
CA SER A 40 -16.38 2.51 -9.05
C SER A 40 -15.40 2.22 -10.20
N GLY A 41 -15.13 0.95 -10.50
CA GLY A 41 -14.24 0.54 -11.61
C GLY A 41 -12.80 0.19 -11.22
N LYS A 42 -12.42 0.26 -9.93
CA LYS A 42 -11.05 0.03 -9.42
C LYS A 42 -10.47 -1.32 -9.84
N SER A 43 -11.17 -2.41 -9.49
CA SER A 43 -10.73 -3.78 -9.81
C SER A 43 -10.68 -4.01 -11.32
N THR A 44 -11.58 -3.38 -12.09
CA THR A 44 -11.54 -3.44 -13.56
C THR A 44 -10.32 -2.71 -14.12
N LEU A 45 -9.98 -1.53 -13.59
CA LEU A 45 -8.80 -0.76 -13.99
C LEU A 45 -7.52 -1.57 -13.78
N ILE A 46 -7.31 -2.13 -12.59
CA ILE A 46 -6.10 -2.92 -12.31
C ILE A 46 -6.04 -4.23 -13.10
N ARG A 47 -7.20 -4.84 -13.41
CA ARG A 47 -7.27 -6.03 -14.27
C ARG A 47 -6.93 -5.72 -15.72
N MET A 48 -7.12 -4.48 -16.19
CA MET A 48 -6.67 -4.06 -17.51
C MET A 48 -5.14 -3.91 -17.57
N ILE A 49 -4.50 -3.40 -16.51
CA ILE A 49 -3.04 -3.31 -16.42
C ILE A 49 -2.40 -4.69 -16.64
N ASN A 50 -2.94 -5.73 -16.01
CA ASN A 50 -2.44 -7.11 -16.14
C ASN A 50 -3.09 -7.93 -17.29
N ARG A 51 -3.84 -7.25 -18.19
CA ARG A 51 -4.60 -7.85 -19.30
C ARG A 51 -5.46 -9.06 -18.92
N LEU A 52 -6.02 -9.06 -17.71
CA LEU A 52 -7.09 -9.98 -17.32
C LEU A 52 -8.44 -9.55 -17.92
N VAL A 53 -8.58 -8.24 -18.18
CA VAL A 53 -9.71 -7.63 -18.89
C VAL A 53 -9.17 -6.87 -20.10
N PRO A 54 -9.75 -7.02 -21.31
CA PRO A 54 -9.31 -6.27 -22.48
C PRO A 54 -9.76 -4.81 -22.41
N ILE A 55 -8.89 -3.90 -22.82
CA ILE A 55 -9.14 -2.47 -22.97
C ILE A 55 -10.08 -2.24 -24.17
N THR A 56 -11.04 -1.32 -24.05
CA THR A 56 -11.92 -0.94 -25.17
C THR A 56 -11.33 0.22 -25.97
N GLU A 57 -10.87 1.27 -25.29
CA GLU A 57 -10.22 2.45 -25.90
C GLU A 57 -9.05 2.89 -25.00
N GLY A 58 -8.08 3.59 -25.59
CA GLY A 58 -6.88 4.07 -24.88
C GLY A 58 -5.80 2.99 -24.75
N GLU A 59 -4.76 3.32 -23.99
CA GLU A 59 -3.55 2.50 -23.89
C GLU A 59 -3.02 2.46 -22.45
N ILE A 60 -2.40 1.33 -22.09
CA ILE A 60 -1.66 1.19 -20.83
C ILE A 60 -0.23 0.78 -21.19
N PHE A 61 0.74 1.48 -20.61
CA PHE A 61 2.15 1.14 -20.72
C PHE A 61 2.66 0.67 -19.37
N VAL A 62 3.47 -0.38 -19.36
CA VAL A 62 4.20 -0.87 -18.18
C VAL A 62 5.67 -0.92 -18.57
N ASP A 63 6.53 -0.23 -17.81
CA ASP A 63 7.96 -0.12 -18.11
C ASP A 63 8.21 0.34 -19.57
N GLY A 64 7.47 1.38 -19.99
CA GLY A 64 7.53 1.95 -21.34
C GLY A 64 6.95 1.09 -22.47
N ARG A 65 6.48 -0.13 -22.20
CA ARG A 65 5.92 -1.05 -23.20
C ARG A 65 4.40 -1.08 -23.14
N ASN A 66 3.72 -0.90 -24.27
CA ASN A 66 2.27 -1.03 -24.32
C ASN A 66 1.89 -2.48 -23.99
N VAL A 67 0.99 -2.65 -23.01
CA VAL A 67 0.56 -3.99 -22.57
C VAL A 67 -0.11 -4.76 -23.71
N GLY A 68 -0.77 -4.07 -24.65
CA GLY A 68 -1.44 -4.64 -25.81
C GLY A 68 -0.50 -5.43 -26.73
N ASP A 69 0.75 -4.99 -26.82
CA ASP A 69 1.78 -5.55 -27.71
C ASP A 69 2.56 -6.71 -27.08
N VAL A 70 2.45 -6.90 -25.77
CA VAL A 70 3.15 -7.97 -25.02
C VAL A 70 2.23 -9.19 -24.86
N PRO A 71 2.70 -10.42 -25.12
CA PRO A 71 1.92 -11.63 -24.82
C PRO A 71 1.42 -11.65 -23.37
N ALA A 72 0.11 -11.87 -23.19
CA ALA A 72 -0.52 -11.73 -21.86
C ALA A 72 0.10 -12.64 -20.78
N THR A 73 0.61 -13.81 -21.16
CA THR A 73 1.30 -14.72 -20.23
C THR A 73 2.66 -14.20 -19.80
N GLU A 74 3.40 -13.53 -20.68
CA GLU A 74 4.68 -12.89 -20.38
C GLU A 74 4.48 -11.69 -19.47
N LEU A 75 3.53 -10.81 -19.81
CA LEU A 75 3.15 -9.65 -19.00
C LEU A 75 2.83 -10.07 -17.56
N ARG A 76 1.97 -11.09 -17.38
CA ARG A 76 1.54 -11.58 -16.07
C ARG A 76 2.65 -12.23 -15.24
N ARG A 77 3.72 -12.72 -15.87
CA ARG A 77 4.87 -13.29 -15.14
C ARG A 77 5.78 -12.19 -14.58
N ASN A 78 5.78 -11.01 -15.20
CA ASN A 78 6.57 -9.86 -14.78
C ASN A 78 5.83 -8.94 -13.79
N ILE A 79 4.52 -9.16 -13.59
CA ILE A 79 3.69 -8.42 -12.64
C ILE A 79 3.26 -9.34 -11.49
N GLY A 80 3.63 -8.98 -10.27
CA GLY A 80 3.08 -9.61 -9.07
C GLY A 80 1.61 -9.25 -8.93
N TYR A 81 0.74 -10.23 -8.74
CA TYR A 81 -0.71 -10.00 -8.62
C TYR A 81 -1.29 -10.71 -7.38
N VAL A 82 -1.74 -9.91 -6.42
CA VAL A 82 -2.47 -10.37 -5.23
C VAL A 82 -3.95 -10.13 -5.48
N ILE A 83 -4.68 -11.21 -5.76
CA ILE A 83 -6.14 -11.15 -5.93
C ILE A 83 -6.84 -11.00 -4.59
N GLN A 84 -8.09 -10.53 -4.65
CA GLN A 84 -9.01 -10.58 -3.52
C GLN A 84 -9.12 -12.02 -2.99
N GLY A 85 -8.82 -12.21 -1.70
CA GLY A 85 -8.64 -13.53 -1.08
C GLY A 85 -7.17 -13.98 -1.06
N ASN A 86 -6.92 -15.27 -0.80
CA ASN A 86 -5.54 -15.79 -0.72
C ASN A 86 -4.94 -16.15 -2.09
N GLY A 87 -5.79 -16.46 -3.06
CA GLY A 87 -5.43 -16.97 -4.39
C GLY A 87 -4.52 -18.19 -4.42
N LEU A 88 -4.33 -18.92 -3.32
CA LEU A 88 -3.40 -20.04 -3.21
C LEU A 88 -3.94 -21.29 -3.92
N PHE A 89 -3.04 -22.09 -4.48
CA PHE A 89 -3.39 -23.40 -5.03
C PHE A 89 -3.57 -24.39 -3.87
N PRO A 90 -4.79 -24.91 -3.62
CA PRO A 90 -5.10 -25.67 -2.41
C PRO A 90 -4.42 -27.04 -2.38
N HIS A 91 -4.07 -27.58 -3.54
CA HIS A 91 -3.41 -28.87 -3.73
C HIS A 91 -1.88 -28.78 -3.73
N ARG A 92 -1.32 -27.57 -3.52
CA ARG A 92 0.13 -27.33 -3.45
C ARG A 92 0.51 -26.87 -2.06
N THR A 93 1.72 -27.22 -1.62
CA THR A 93 2.26 -26.70 -0.35
C THR A 93 2.55 -25.20 -0.46
N VAL A 94 2.82 -24.56 0.67
CA VAL A 94 3.25 -23.15 0.74
C VAL A 94 4.50 -22.92 -0.10
N GLY A 95 5.52 -23.78 0.03
CA GLY A 95 6.75 -23.66 -0.74
C GLY A 95 6.49 -23.76 -2.25
N GLN A 96 5.64 -24.70 -2.67
CA GLN A 96 5.24 -24.86 -4.07
C GLN A 96 4.40 -23.69 -4.59
N ASN A 97 3.55 -23.09 -3.75
CA ASN A 97 2.82 -21.89 -4.09
C ASN A 97 3.78 -20.74 -4.39
N ILE A 98 4.71 -20.45 -3.47
CA ILE A 98 5.69 -19.37 -3.63
C ILE A 98 6.60 -19.64 -4.85
N ALA A 99 7.06 -20.88 -5.03
CA ALA A 99 7.94 -21.27 -6.14
C ALA A 99 7.28 -21.23 -7.54
N THR A 100 5.96 -21.05 -7.64
CA THR A 100 5.24 -21.27 -8.91
C THR A 100 5.74 -20.37 -10.05
N VAL A 101 5.88 -19.06 -9.84
CA VAL A 101 6.33 -18.15 -10.92
C VAL A 101 7.82 -18.32 -11.22
N PRO A 102 8.73 -18.39 -10.23
CA PRO A 102 10.13 -18.74 -10.48
C PRO A 102 10.34 -20.02 -11.31
N GLN A 103 9.55 -21.07 -11.05
CA GLN A 103 9.57 -22.30 -11.86
C GLN A 103 9.15 -22.05 -13.31
N LEU A 104 8.10 -21.27 -13.54
CA LEU A 104 7.63 -20.90 -14.89
C LEU A 104 8.62 -20.02 -15.65
N LEU A 105 9.48 -19.29 -14.94
CA LEU A 105 10.59 -18.51 -15.48
C LEU A 105 11.87 -19.33 -15.66
N GLY A 106 11.87 -20.62 -15.29
CA GLY A 106 13.01 -21.51 -15.48
C GLY A 106 14.18 -21.24 -14.55
N TRP A 107 13.95 -20.67 -13.37
CA TRP A 107 15.01 -20.51 -12.37
C TRP A 107 15.54 -21.86 -11.89
N ASP A 108 16.81 -21.91 -11.49
CA ASP A 108 17.40 -23.11 -10.92
C ASP A 108 16.79 -23.44 -9.54
N SER A 109 16.77 -24.73 -9.19
CA SER A 109 16.11 -25.20 -7.96
C SER A 109 16.74 -24.61 -6.69
N ALA A 110 18.06 -24.39 -6.67
CA ALA A 110 18.74 -23.84 -5.51
C ALA A 110 18.36 -22.37 -5.28
N ARG A 111 18.28 -21.57 -6.35
CA ARG A 111 17.78 -20.19 -6.30
C ARG A 111 16.33 -20.15 -5.83
N ILE A 112 15.47 -21.03 -6.36
CA ILE A 112 14.07 -21.13 -5.95
C ILE A 112 13.96 -21.43 -4.45
N ASP A 113 14.67 -22.45 -3.95
CA ASP A 113 14.63 -22.83 -2.54
C ASP A 113 15.10 -21.71 -1.62
N ASN A 114 16.16 -21.00 -2.01
CA ASN A 114 16.67 -19.84 -1.27
C ASN A 114 15.64 -18.71 -1.25
N ARG A 115 15.03 -18.40 -2.40
CA ARG A 115 14.00 -17.35 -2.52
C ARG A 115 12.76 -17.66 -1.69
N VAL A 116 12.31 -18.92 -1.70
CA VAL A 116 11.18 -19.37 -0.86
C VAL A 116 11.48 -19.16 0.62
N LYS A 117 12.68 -19.56 1.09
CA LYS A 117 13.09 -19.38 2.50
C LYS A 117 13.23 -17.91 2.88
N GLU A 118 13.78 -17.09 1.99
CA GLU A 118 13.90 -15.64 2.17
C GLU A 118 12.53 -15.01 2.39
N LEU A 119 11.58 -15.27 1.49
CA LEU A 119 10.24 -14.70 1.57
C LEU A 119 9.46 -15.19 2.79
N LEU A 120 9.57 -16.46 3.14
CA LEU A 120 8.94 -16.97 4.36
C LEU A 120 9.47 -16.24 5.60
N ARG A 121 10.78 -16.06 5.73
CA ARG A 121 11.39 -15.28 6.84
C ARG A 121 10.93 -13.83 6.85
N LEU A 122 10.86 -13.20 5.68
CA LEU A 122 10.42 -11.82 5.54
C LEU A 122 8.99 -11.61 6.09
N PHE A 123 8.10 -12.57 5.85
CA PHE A 123 6.74 -12.55 6.38
C PHE A 123 6.59 -13.17 7.77
N ASN A 124 7.70 -13.37 8.50
CA ASN A 124 7.73 -13.97 9.84
C ASN A 124 7.11 -15.38 9.89
N LEU A 125 7.29 -16.17 8.83
CA LEU A 125 6.89 -17.56 8.72
C LEU A 125 8.15 -18.45 8.72
N ASP A 126 8.30 -19.32 9.72
CA ASP A 126 9.48 -20.20 9.79
C ASP A 126 9.52 -21.16 8.58
N PRO A 127 10.55 -21.08 7.71
CA PRO A 127 10.64 -21.96 6.55
C PRO A 127 10.66 -23.46 6.90
N ALA A 128 11.22 -23.85 8.06
CA ALA A 128 11.28 -25.25 8.49
C ALA A 128 9.87 -25.82 8.76
N ILE A 129 8.94 -24.96 9.18
CA ILE A 129 7.57 -25.35 9.55
C ILE A 129 6.63 -25.13 8.36
N PHE A 130 6.70 -23.97 7.71
CA PHE A 130 5.66 -23.54 6.78
C PHE A 130 5.83 -24.11 5.38
N THR A 131 7.05 -24.39 4.91
CA THR A 131 7.30 -24.83 3.52
C THR A 131 6.46 -26.05 3.11
N ALA A 132 6.28 -27.00 4.03
CA ALA A 132 5.55 -28.25 3.80
C ALA A 132 4.04 -28.16 4.10
N LYS A 133 3.57 -27.07 4.74
CA LYS A 133 2.15 -26.89 5.02
C LYS A 133 1.35 -26.68 3.74
N TYR A 134 0.09 -27.08 3.78
CA TYR A 134 -0.91 -26.76 2.77
C TYR A 134 -1.75 -25.55 3.20
N PRO A 135 -2.39 -24.82 2.26
CA PRO A 135 -3.19 -23.63 2.58
C PRO A 135 -4.27 -23.84 3.65
N HIS A 136 -4.92 -25.00 3.68
CA HIS A 136 -5.96 -25.31 4.67
C HIS A 136 -5.42 -25.49 6.10
N GLN A 137 -4.10 -25.58 6.28
CA GLN A 137 -3.43 -25.68 7.58
C GLN A 137 -2.95 -24.32 8.11
N LEU A 138 -3.32 -23.24 7.42
CA LEU A 138 -2.93 -21.87 7.74
C LEU A 138 -4.15 -21.06 8.17
N SER A 139 -3.96 -20.13 9.10
CA SER A 139 -4.90 -19.05 9.39
C SER A 139 -5.08 -18.11 8.18
N GLY A 140 -6.15 -17.32 8.17
CA GLY A 140 -6.42 -16.37 7.08
C GLY A 140 -5.27 -15.38 6.83
N GLY A 141 -4.70 -14.80 7.89
CA GLY A 141 -3.55 -13.89 7.79
C GLY A 141 -2.26 -14.57 7.31
N GLU A 142 -2.03 -15.83 7.67
CA GLU A 142 -0.92 -16.61 7.10
C GLU A 142 -1.13 -16.90 5.61
N GLN A 143 -2.33 -17.29 5.19
CA GLN A 143 -2.64 -17.53 3.78
C GLN A 143 -2.42 -16.27 2.94
N GLN A 144 -2.82 -15.11 3.45
CA GLN A 144 -2.60 -13.84 2.77
C GLN A 144 -1.11 -13.51 2.63
N ARG A 145 -0.33 -13.66 3.71
CA ARG A 145 1.13 -13.45 3.66
C ARG A 145 1.80 -14.37 2.64
N VAL A 146 1.38 -15.64 2.55
CA VAL A 146 1.86 -16.55 1.50
C VAL A 146 1.41 -16.09 0.09
N GLY A 147 0.21 -15.54 -0.04
CA GLY A 147 -0.29 -14.95 -1.29
C GLY A 147 0.58 -13.79 -1.78
N VAL A 148 0.93 -12.86 -0.88
CA VAL A 148 1.86 -11.75 -1.17
C VAL A 148 3.26 -12.27 -1.46
N ALA A 149 3.78 -13.22 -0.67
CA ALA A 149 5.08 -13.85 -0.91
C ALA A 149 5.16 -14.46 -2.31
N ARG A 150 4.13 -15.19 -2.74
CA ARG A 150 4.06 -15.75 -4.10
C ARG A 150 4.09 -14.66 -5.17
N ALA A 151 3.38 -13.55 -4.98
CA ALA A 151 3.37 -12.44 -5.92
C ALA A 151 4.76 -11.78 -6.05
N LEU A 152 5.56 -11.77 -4.97
CA LEU A 152 6.92 -11.23 -4.93
C LEU A 152 8.02 -12.23 -5.31
N ALA A 153 7.67 -13.51 -5.50
CA ALA A 153 8.63 -14.59 -5.69
C ALA A 153 9.55 -14.38 -6.88
N ALA A 154 9.01 -13.86 -7.99
CA ALA A 154 9.74 -13.60 -9.22
C ALA A 154 10.39 -12.21 -9.29
N GLU A 155 10.53 -11.51 -8.16
CA GLU A 155 11.15 -10.17 -8.09
C GLU A 155 10.50 -9.17 -9.08
N PRO A 156 9.15 -9.03 -9.09
CA PRO A 156 8.49 -8.19 -10.07
C PRO A 156 8.80 -6.70 -9.82
N GLU A 157 8.91 -5.92 -10.89
CA GLU A 157 9.03 -4.46 -10.78
C GLU A 157 7.70 -3.79 -10.38
N VAL A 158 6.58 -4.49 -10.61
CA VAL A 158 5.21 -4.05 -10.31
C VAL A 158 4.49 -5.09 -9.47
N LEU A 159 3.91 -4.67 -8.36
CA LEU A 159 3.01 -5.44 -7.53
C LEU A 159 1.61 -4.78 -7.53
N ILE A 160 0.60 -5.52 -7.96
CA ILE A 160 -0.80 -5.08 -7.93
C ILE A 160 -1.56 -5.89 -6.88
N MET A 161 -2.35 -5.21 -6.05
CA MET A 161 -3.11 -5.83 -4.97
C MET A 161 -4.56 -5.35 -4.94
N ASP A 162 -5.52 -6.26 -5.01
CA ASP A 162 -6.97 -5.98 -5.04
C ASP A 162 -7.59 -6.27 -3.65
N GLU A 163 -7.81 -5.22 -2.85
CA GLU A 163 -8.31 -5.30 -1.47
C GLU A 163 -7.59 -6.34 -0.60
N PRO A 164 -6.24 -6.34 -0.55
CA PRO A 164 -5.50 -7.42 0.09
C PRO A 164 -5.86 -7.53 1.57
N PHE A 165 -6.08 -6.42 2.28
CA PHE A 165 -6.25 -6.41 3.74
C PHE A 165 -7.70 -6.39 4.24
N GLY A 166 -8.68 -6.41 3.33
CA GLY A 166 -10.10 -6.22 3.68
C GLY A 166 -10.68 -7.32 4.58
N ALA A 167 -10.13 -8.53 4.54
CA ALA A 167 -10.60 -9.67 5.34
C ALA A 167 -9.87 -9.84 6.70
N LEU A 168 -8.92 -8.96 7.02
CA LEU A 168 -8.13 -9.05 8.25
C LEU A 168 -8.78 -8.29 9.41
N ASP A 169 -8.59 -8.81 10.62
CA ASP A 169 -8.87 -8.04 11.84
C ASP A 169 -7.93 -6.83 11.96
N PRO A 170 -8.30 -5.79 12.72
CA PRO A 170 -7.54 -4.54 12.77
C PRO A 170 -6.07 -4.69 13.18
N VAL A 171 -5.75 -5.61 14.10
CA VAL A 171 -4.38 -5.79 14.61
C VAL A 171 -3.50 -6.44 13.54
N ILE A 172 -3.99 -7.52 12.92
CA ILE A 172 -3.26 -8.20 11.85
C ILE A 172 -3.17 -7.29 10.61
N ARG A 173 -4.20 -6.50 10.32
CA ARG A 173 -4.21 -5.51 9.23
C ARG A 173 -3.06 -4.52 9.35
N GLY A 174 -2.95 -3.83 10.49
CA GLY A 174 -1.90 -2.82 10.68
C GLY A 174 -0.50 -3.40 10.48
N LYS A 175 -0.24 -4.57 11.07
CA LYS A 175 1.04 -5.27 10.86
C LYS A 175 1.30 -5.63 9.39
N ALA A 176 0.28 -6.09 8.66
CA ALA A 176 0.43 -6.45 7.25
C ALA A 176 0.68 -5.22 6.35
N GLN A 177 0.13 -4.07 6.72
CA GLN A 177 0.40 -2.78 6.07
C GLN A 177 1.85 -2.32 6.31
N ASP A 178 2.35 -2.44 7.55
CA ASP A 178 3.73 -2.10 7.88
C ASP A 178 4.74 -3.04 7.19
N ASP A 179 4.42 -4.34 7.12
CA ASP A 179 5.20 -5.33 6.37
C ASP A 179 5.28 -4.92 4.89
N LEU A 180 4.18 -4.46 4.27
CA LEU A 180 4.16 -3.98 2.89
C LEU A 180 5.08 -2.76 2.69
N LEU A 181 5.03 -1.77 3.59
CA LEU A 181 5.91 -0.60 3.53
C LEU A 181 7.39 -1.00 3.63
N ALA A 182 7.72 -1.93 4.53
CA ALA A 182 9.08 -2.45 4.67
C ALA A 182 9.55 -3.16 3.38
N ILE A 183 8.68 -3.97 2.77
CA ILE A 183 8.94 -4.68 1.52
C ILE A 183 9.18 -3.71 0.36
N GLN A 184 8.27 -2.74 0.16
CA GLN A 184 8.41 -1.77 -0.91
C GLN A 184 9.70 -0.96 -0.75
N LYS A 185 10.07 -0.59 0.48
CA LYS A 185 11.31 0.12 0.77
C LYS A 185 12.55 -0.73 0.52
N GLN A 186 12.48 -2.03 0.81
CA GLN A 186 13.60 -2.96 0.62
C GLN A 186 13.85 -3.28 -0.86
N PHE A 187 12.80 -3.50 -1.65
CA PHE A 187 12.93 -3.96 -3.04
C PHE A 187 12.74 -2.86 -4.09
N GLY A 188 12.24 -1.68 -3.71
CA GLY A 188 11.91 -0.61 -4.65
C GLY A 188 10.79 -0.99 -5.63
N THR A 189 9.98 -2.00 -5.29
CA THR A 189 8.86 -2.47 -6.12
C THR A 189 7.81 -1.38 -6.23
N THR A 190 7.30 -1.15 -7.44
CA THR A 190 6.18 -0.24 -7.67
C THR A 190 4.88 -0.92 -7.26
N VAL A 191 4.06 -0.28 -6.43
CA VAL A 191 2.85 -0.90 -5.88
C VAL A 191 1.60 -0.17 -6.37
N ILE A 192 0.62 -0.93 -6.87
CA ILE A 192 -0.76 -0.46 -7.01
C ILE A 192 -1.63 -1.23 -6.02
N LEU A 193 -2.26 -0.50 -5.10
CA LEU A 193 -3.15 -1.05 -4.09
C LEU A 193 -4.58 -0.57 -4.36
N VAL A 194 -5.56 -1.46 -4.40
CA VAL A 194 -6.97 -1.09 -4.37
C VAL A 194 -7.52 -1.28 -2.97
N THR A 195 -8.23 -0.28 -2.47
CA THR A 195 -8.96 -0.37 -1.20
C THR A 195 -10.25 0.45 -1.24
N HIS A 196 -11.13 0.20 -0.28
CA HIS A 196 -12.29 1.02 0.01
C HIS A 196 -12.08 1.90 1.26
N ASP A 197 -10.96 1.74 1.95
CA ASP A 197 -10.61 2.44 3.19
C ASP A 197 -9.68 3.64 2.91
N MET A 198 -10.12 4.84 3.28
CA MET A 198 -9.32 6.05 3.10
C MET A 198 -8.17 6.17 4.10
N ASP A 199 -8.30 5.62 5.30
CA ASP A 199 -7.24 5.66 6.30
C ASP A 199 -6.06 4.79 5.85
N GLU A 200 -6.37 3.64 5.22
CA GLU A 200 -5.38 2.81 4.56
C GLU A 200 -4.67 3.54 3.41
N ALA A 201 -5.43 4.29 2.61
CA ALA A 201 -4.84 5.07 1.51
C ALA A 201 -3.92 6.17 2.00
N PHE A 202 -4.26 6.83 3.11
CA PHE A 202 -3.41 7.83 3.74
C PHE A 202 -2.17 7.23 4.40
N HIS A 203 -2.29 6.03 5.00
CA HIS A 203 -1.16 5.36 5.64
C HIS A 203 -0.14 4.81 4.63
N LEU A 204 -0.63 4.24 3.52
CA LEU A 204 0.22 3.50 2.57
C LEU A 204 0.63 4.28 1.32
N GLY A 205 -0.20 5.22 0.86
CA GLY A 205 -0.06 5.78 -0.48
C GLY A 205 0.91 6.95 -0.54
N ASP A 206 1.86 6.90 -1.48
CA ASP A 206 2.57 8.08 -1.94
C ASP A 206 1.65 8.96 -2.81
N ARG A 207 0.75 8.32 -3.57
CA ARG A 207 -0.32 8.96 -4.33
C ARG A 207 -1.63 8.20 -4.18
N ILE A 208 -2.73 8.94 -4.21
CA ILE A 208 -4.08 8.40 -4.09
C ILE A 208 -4.90 8.78 -5.32
N ALA A 209 -5.48 7.78 -5.97
CA ALA A 209 -6.42 7.90 -7.09
C ALA A 209 -7.85 7.64 -6.61
N VAL A 210 -8.68 8.69 -6.56
CA VAL A 210 -10.09 8.57 -6.15
C VAL A 210 -10.96 8.32 -7.36
N MET A 211 -11.66 7.18 -7.38
CA MET A 211 -12.55 6.78 -8.46
C MET A 211 -14.02 6.74 -8.03
N LYS A 212 -14.91 7.19 -8.93
CA LYS A 212 -16.37 7.08 -8.78
C LYS A 212 -17.02 6.87 -10.15
N GLY A 213 -17.93 5.89 -10.24
CA GLY A 213 -18.70 5.64 -11.47
C GLY A 213 -17.82 5.42 -12.71
N GLY A 214 -16.67 4.75 -12.56
CA GLY A 214 -15.72 4.50 -13.65
C GLY A 214 -14.77 5.65 -13.98
N ARG A 215 -14.93 6.82 -13.36
CA ARG A 215 -14.09 7.99 -13.61
C ARG A 215 -13.07 8.21 -12.50
N LEU A 216 -11.91 8.73 -12.87
CA LEU A 216 -10.92 9.28 -11.95
C LEU A 216 -11.31 10.71 -11.61
N LEU A 217 -11.62 10.97 -10.34
CA LEU A 217 -12.02 12.30 -9.87
C LEU A 217 -10.82 13.14 -9.44
N GLN A 218 -9.85 12.52 -8.78
CA GLN A 218 -8.63 13.19 -8.32
C GLN A 218 -7.49 12.18 -8.22
N TYR A 219 -6.28 12.60 -8.58
CA TYR A 219 -5.06 11.83 -8.42
C TYR A 219 -3.95 12.74 -7.90
N SER A 220 -3.62 12.62 -6.62
CA SER A 220 -2.73 13.55 -5.91
C SER A 220 -2.01 12.88 -4.74
N THR A 221 -1.15 13.64 -4.06
CA THR A 221 -0.57 13.22 -2.79
C THR A 221 -1.65 13.13 -1.68
N PRO A 222 -1.44 12.31 -0.64
CA PRO A 222 -2.30 12.29 0.55
C PRO A 222 -2.63 13.66 1.14
N GLU A 223 -1.64 14.56 1.21
CA GLU A 223 -1.84 15.90 1.75
C GLU A 223 -2.80 16.72 0.89
N GLU A 224 -2.59 16.79 -0.42
CA GLU A 224 -3.45 17.53 -1.35
C GLU A 224 -4.88 16.97 -1.41
N ILE A 225 -5.05 15.64 -1.36
CA ILE A 225 -6.38 15.01 -1.29
C ILE A 225 -7.16 15.51 -0.06
N LEU A 226 -6.46 15.73 1.05
CA LEU A 226 -7.04 16.15 2.32
C LEU A 226 -7.29 17.68 2.39
N THR A 227 -6.35 18.49 1.90
CA THR A 227 -6.39 19.96 2.02
C THR A 227 -7.14 20.62 0.87
N GLU A 228 -7.08 20.01 -0.32
CA GLU A 228 -7.56 20.53 -1.61
C GLU A 228 -8.36 19.46 -2.39
N PRO A 229 -9.50 18.97 -1.84
CA PRO A 229 -10.33 18.01 -2.55
C PRO A 229 -10.94 18.66 -3.80
N ALA A 230 -10.73 18.05 -4.97
CA ALA A 230 -11.16 18.56 -6.28
C ALA A 230 -12.65 18.28 -6.59
N ASP A 231 -13.30 17.40 -5.82
CA ASP A 231 -14.71 17.01 -6.00
C ASP A 231 -15.40 16.85 -4.63
N PRO A 232 -16.71 17.20 -4.50
CA PRO A 232 -17.46 17.02 -3.27
C PRO A 232 -17.44 15.58 -2.71
N PHE A 233 -17.37 14.58 -3.58
CA PHE A 233 -17.24 13.19 -3.16
C PHE A 233 -15.87 12.88 -2.56
N VAL A 234 -14.78 13.46 -3.10
CA VAL A 234 -13.45 13.35 -2.50
C VAL A 234 -13.47 14.00 -1.11
N GLN A 235 -14.09 15.18 -1.01
CA GLN A 235 -14.26 15.88 0.24
C GLN A 235 -15.06 15.05 1.28
N GLN A 236 -16.07 14.30 0.83
CA GLN A 236 -16.85 13.42 1.69
C GLN A 236 -16.04 12.19 2.16
N LEU A 237 -15.28 11.55 1.26
CA LEU A 237 -14.47 10.37 1.57
C LEU A 237 -13.36 10.68 2.57
N THR A 238 -12.73 11.84 2.48
CA THR A 238 -11.67 12.24 3.42
C THR A 238 -12.18 12.45 4.86
N GLY A 239 -13.49 12.59 5.06
CA GLY A 239 -14.10 12.97 6.33
C GLY A 239 -13.91 14.47 6.62
N THR A 240 -14.85 15.08 7.35
CA THR A 240 -14.80 16.51 7.71
C THR A 240 -14.40 16.74 9.17
N SER A 241 -14.71 15.81 10.06
CA SER A 241 -14.55 15.96 11.52
C SER A 241 -13.14 15.73 12.02
N ASP A 242 -12.34 14.93 11.31
CA ASP A 242 -11.04 14.43 11.75
C ASP A 242 -9.88 14.83 10.82
N ARG A 243 -10.11 15.76 9.88
CA ARG A 243 -9.09 16.19 8.90
C ARG A 243 -7.79 16.66 9.54
N ALA A 244 -7.87 17.43 10.62
CA ALA A 244 -6.67 17.90 11.32
C ALA A 244 -5.84 16.71 11.83
N LEU A 245 -6.50 15.69 12.40
CA LEU A 245 -5.84 14.49 12.92
C LEU A 245 -5.26 13.64 11.78
N LYS A 246 -6.00 13.48 10.67
CA LYS A 246 -5.52 12.79 9.46
C LYS A 246 -4.30 13.47 8.85
N ARG A 247 -4.27 14.80 8.80
CA ARG A 247 -3.09 15.55 8.36
C ARG A 247 -1.91 15.29 9.28
N MET A 248 -2.15 15.37 10.58
CA MET A 248 -1.13 15.14 11.59
C MET A 248 -0.57 13.71 11.57
N SER A 249 -1.33 12.70 11.09
CA SER A 249 -0.79 11.35 10.90
C SER A 249 0.18 11.23 9.72
N LEU A 250 0.13 12.14 8.75
CA LEU A 250 1.05 12.16 7.60
C LEU A 250 2.40 12.78 7.94
N LEU A 251 2.51 13.50 9.06
CA LEU A 251 3.68 14.27 9.43
C LEU A 251 4.46 13.59 10.55
N PRO A 252 5.77 13.30 10.37
CA PRO A 252 6.57 12.70 11.43
C PRO A 252 6.89 13.72 12.53
N LEU A 253 6.85 13.27 13.79
CA LEU A 253 7.16 14.08 14.97
C LEU A 253 8.57 14.72 14.87
N LYS A 254 9.54 13.92 14.41
CA LYS A 254 10.92 14.36 14.21
C LYS A 254 11.07 15.63 13.38
N ALA A 255 10.26 15.81 12.33
CA ALA A 255 10.37 16.96 11.44
C ALA A 255 9.84 18.26 12.06
N SER A 256 9.01 18.14 13.11
CA SER A 256 8.29 19.28 13.69
C SER A 256 8.66 19.58 15.13
N MET A 257 9.59 18.83 15.72
CA MET A 257 10.06 19.05 17.09
C MET A 257 10.81 20.37 17.26
N ALA A 258 10.79 20.91 18.48
CA ALA A 258 11.64 22.00 18.92
C ALA A 258 12.98 21.45 19.45
N PRO A 259 14.01 22.29 19.64
CA PRO A 259 15.25 21.89 20.31
C PRO A 259 15.01 21.27 21.68
N ALA A 260 15.89 20.34 22.09
CA ALA A 260 15.74 19.62 23.35
C ALA A 260 15.63 20.56 24.56
N LYS A 261 14.62 20.32 25.40
CA LYS A 261 14.37 21.07 26.63
C LYS A 261 14.68 20.19 27.84
N PRO A 262 15.55 20.63 28.78
CA PRO A 262 15.86 19.86 29.98
C PRO A 262 14.66 19.85 30.95
N GLY A 263 14.58 18.81 31.79
CA GLY A 263 13.60 18.72 32.88
C GLY A 263 12.22 18.18 32.49
N LEU A 264 12.04 17.69 31.27
CA LEU A 264 10.81 17.01 30.86
C LEU A 264 10.80 15.57 31.37
N SER A 265 9.74 15.19 32.08
CA SER A 265 9.58 13.87 32.72
C SER A 265 9.07 12.78 31.77
N HIS A 266 8.36 13.17 30.70
CA HIS A 266 7.82 12.25 29.70
C HIS A 266 8.58 12.34 28.40
N SER A 267 8.75 11.19 27.75
CA SER A 267 9.44 11.05 26.47
C SER A 267 8.57 10.35 25.45
N LEU A 268 8.59 10.86 24.22
CA LEU A 268 7.93 10.30 23.05
C LEU A 268 8.99 9.86 22.04
N GLU A 269 8.72 8.75 21.35
CA GLU A 269 9.58 8.27 20.27
C GLU A 269 9.50 9.19 19.05
N GLN A 270 10.65 9.57 18.48
CA GLN A 270 10.73 10.45 17.31
C GLN A 270 10.05 9.88 16.06
N SER A 271 9.81 8.55 16.03
CA SER A 271 9.16 7.83 14.94
C SER A 271 7.63 8.01 14.93
N LEU A 272 7.04 8.53 16.01
CA LEU A 272 5.60 8.78 16.06
C LEU A 272 5.17 9.84 15.04
N SER A 273 3.92 9.75 14.59
CA SER A 273 3.28 10.85 13.87
C SER A 273 2.89 11.98 14.82
N LEU A 274 2.60 13.18 14.30
CA LEU A 274 2.07 14.27 15.13
C LEU A 274 0.73 13.90 15.78
N ARG A 275 -0.09 13.10 15.10
CA ARG A 275 -1.39 12.64 15.63
C ARG A 275 -1.19 11.73 16.85
N ASP A 276 -0.29 10.75 16.72
CA ASP A 276 -0.07 9.77 17.80
C ASP A 276 0.66 10.43 18.98
N ALA A 277 1.58 11.36 18.70
CA ALA A 277 2.16 12.21 19.74
C ALA A 277 1.11 13.03 20.49
N LEU A 278 0.15 13.65 19.78
CA LEU A 278 -0.95 14.37 20.41
C LEU A 278 -1.84 13.44 21.25
N ALA A 279 -2.16 12.25 20.74
CA ALA A 279 -2.97 11.27 21.45
C ALA A 279 -2.30 10.80 22.76
N GLU A 280 -1.00 10.47 22.71
CA GLU A 280 -0.22 10.13 23.89
C GLU A 280 -0.16 11.28 24.90
N MET A 281 0.05 12.52 24.44
CA MET A 281 0.07 13.68 25.32
C MET A 281 -1.27 13.90 26.03
N ILE A 282 -2.39 13.75 25.30
CA ILE A 282 -3.74 13.82 25.88
C ILE A 282 -3.95 12.69 26.88
N TRP A 283 -3.58 11.45 26.54
CA TRP A 283 -3.76 10.29 27.39
C TRP A 283 -2.97 10.39 28.70
N GLN A 284 -1.74 10.89 28.63
CA GLN A 284 -0.87 11.11 29.78
C GLN A 284 -1.21 12.39 30.56
N GLY A 285 -2.06 13.27 29.99
CA GLY A 285 -2.40 14.57 30.59
C GLY A 285 -1.22 15.54 30.68
N ILE A 286 -0.36 15.57 29.65
CA ILE A 286 0.86 16.38 29.61
C ILE A 286 0.83 17.44 28.51
N ASP A 287 1.36 18.62 28.81
CA ASP A 287 1.42 19.75 27.86
C ASP A 287 2.72 19.79 27.05
N GLU A 288 3.79 19.14 27.55
CA GLU A 288 5.09 19.07 26.92
C GLU A 288 5.73 17.69 27.11
N ALA A 289 6.45 17.21 26.10
CA ALA A 289 7.20 15.97 26.15
C ALA A 289 8.57 16.11 25.48
N ALA A 290 9.57 15.39 26.01
CA ALA A 290 10.85 15.23 25.34
C ALA A 290 10.66 14.32 24.12
N VAL A 291 11.40 14.57 23.04
CA VAL A 291 11.45 13.67 21.89
C VAL A 291 12.76 12.89 21.97
N GLN A 292 12.65 11.56 21.95
CA GLN A 292 13.79 10.65 22.05
C GLN A 292 13.98 9.87 20.75
N ASP A 293 15.23 9.46 20.55
CA ASP A 293 15.61 8.49 19.55
C ASP A 293 15.98 7.23 20.33
N GLY A 294 15.29 6.10 20.14
CA GLY A 294 15.58 4.84 20.85
C GLY A 294 17.05 4.39 20.79
N THR A 295 17.88 4.97 19.91
CA THR A 295 19.34 4.73 19.84
C THR A 295 20.18 5.65 20.73
N LYS A 296 19.61 6.72 21.29
CA LYS A 296 20.30 7.75 22.08
C LYS A 296 19.70 7.90 23.47
N LYS A 297 20.56 7.92 24.50
CA LYS A 297 20.14 8.21 25.88
C LYS A 297 19.68 9.65 26.11
N ALA A 298 20.10 10.60 25.27
CA ALA A 298 19.75 12.01 25.41
C ALA A 298 18.58 12.37 24.48
N PRO A 299 17.64 13.22 24.95
CA PRO A 299 16.56 13.71 24.11
C PRO A 299 17.10 14.48 22.91
N VAL A 300 16.53 14.21 21.74
CA VAL A 300 16.88 14.85 20.46
C VAL A 300 16.07 16.11 20.20
N GLY A 301 14.96 16.30 20.92
CA GLY A 301 14.09 17.47 20.81
C GLY A 301 13.05 17.55 21.92
N SER A 302 12.10 18.47 21.78
CA SER A 302 10.89 18.53 22.60
C SER A 302 9.67 18.91 21.76
N ILE A 303 8.48 18.59 22.24
CA ILE A 303 7.23 18.96 21.60
C ILE A 303 6.23 19.47 22.66
N SER A 304 5.42 20.45 22.29
CA SER A 304 4.34 20.98 23.14
C SER A 304 2.99 20.78 22.47
N MET A 305 1.94 20.67 23.27
CA MET A 305 0.56 20.53 22.79
C MET A 305 0.14 21.75 21.97
N SER A 306 0.54 22.95 22.39
CA SER A 306 0.32 24.20 21.64
C SER A 306 0.94 24.17 20.25
N ARG A 307 2.14 23.60 20.11
CA ARG A 307 2.83 23.46 18.82
C ARG A 307 2.16 22.41 17.94
N LEU A 308 1.76 21.26 18.51
CA LEU A 308 1.00 20.23 17.77
C LEU A 308 -0.32 20.78 17.23
N LEU A 309 -1.06 21.52 18.05
CA LEU A 309 -2.31 22.16 17.63
C LEU A 309 -2.08 23.22 16.54
N ALA A 310 -0.99 23.97 16.60
CA ALA A 310 -0.64 24.94 15.55
C ALA A 310 -0.34 24.23 14.22
N LEU A 311 0.38 23.10 14.26
CA LEU A 311 0.71 22.30 13.08
C LEU A 311 -0.51 21.60 12.46
N GLY A 312 -1.52 21.27 13.27
CA GLY A 312 -2.78 20.67 12.80
C GLY A 312 -3.73 21.66 12.09
N ARG A 313 -3.51 22.98 12.19
CA ARG A 313 -4.34 23.98 11.51
C ARG A 313 -4.13 23.94 10.00
N LYS A 314 -5.21 24.15 9.24
CA LYS A 314 -5.12 24.36 7.79
C LYS A 314 -4.17 25.55 7.54
N ALA A 315 -3.16 25.34 6.69
CA ALA A 315 -2.24 26.40 6.24
C ALA A 315 -3.02 27.45 5.43
#